data_AF-A0A3B0QG49-F1
#
_entry.id   AF-A0A3B0QG49-F1
#
_cell.length_a   1.000
_cell.length_b   1.000
_cell.length_c   1.000
_cell.angle_alpha   90.00
_cell.angle_beta   90.00
_cell.angle_gamma   90.00
#
_symmetry.space_group_name_H-M   'P 1'
#
loop_
_entity.id
_entity.type
_entity.pdbx_description
1 polymer ?
#
loop_
_entity_poly.entity_id
_entity_poly.type
_entity_poly.pdbx_seq_one_letter_code
_entity_poly.pdbx_strand_id
1 'polypeptide(L)'
;MPLISTIIPAHVHTNEDGYTSDIEASSVLHAPRYLMDPDTKLHRVQKLVSCIPIIGLLIAGRLLYQKSLMKKEYAKLNYIPSQKCTNITCSRLDPSHLNLAISISIFGGLGLLFPIMILVGSVLLIMNLYSKIASHCRGSQSY
;
A
#
# COMPACT_ATOMS: atom_id res chain seq x y z
N MET A 1 -0.12 -0.85 -13.45
CA MET A 1 1.14 -0.15 -13.74
C MET A 1 2.00 -1.10 -14.54
N PRO A 2 2.62 -0.65 -15.63
CA PRO A 2 3.43 -1.55 -16.46
C PRO A 2 4.63 -2.07 -15.65
N LEU A 3 4.82 -3.38 -15.67
CA LEU A 3 6.10 -3.99 -15.33
C LEU A 3 7.05 -3.67 -16.48
N ILE A 4 8.28 -3.30 -16.14
CA ILE A 4 9.35 -3.12 -17.12
C ILE A 4 10.41 -4.18 -16.88
N SER A 5 10.96 -4.68 -17.98
CA SER A 5 12.13 -5.54 -17.96
C SER A 5 13.36 -4.67 -17.63
N THR A 6 14.05 -4.99 -16.55
CA THR A 6 15.23 -4.28 -16.07
C THR A 6 16.33 -5.26 -15.71
N ILE A 7 17.58 -4.80 -15.74
CA ILE A 7 18.76 -5.58 -15.36
C ILE A 7 19.45 -4.85 -14.22
N ILE A 8 19.88 -5.58 -13.19
CA ILE A 8 20.77 -5.04 -12.16
C ILE A 8 22.20 -5.30 -12.65
N PRO A 9 23.02 -4.29 -12.93
CA PRO A 9 24.38 -4.49 -13.40
C PRO A 9 25.24 -5.15 -12.31
N ALA A 10 26.37 -5.75 -12.70
CA ALA A 10 27.33 -6.28 -11.73
C ALA A 10 27.79 -5.17 -10.78
N HIS A 11 27.81 -5.47 -9.48
CA HIS A 11 28.15 -4.48 -8.45
C HIS A 11 28.56 -5.17 -7.14
N VAL A 12 29.14 -4.38 -6.24
CA VAL A 12 29.35 -4.77 -4.84
C VAL A 12 28.00 -4.66 -4.13
N HIS A 13 27.39 -5.79 -3.78
CA HIS A 13 26.21 -5.82 -2.93
C HIS A 13 26.57 -5.39 -1.53
N THR A 14 25.65 -4.73 -0.84
CA THR A 14 25.70 -4.58 0.62
C THR A 14 24.36 -5.08 1.16
N ASN A 15 24.39 -6.13 1.98
CA ASN A 15 23.19 -6.65 2.62
C ASN A 15 22.77 -5.76 3.82
N GLU A 16 21.57 -5.99 4.36
CA GLU A 16 21.05 -5.31 5.55
C GLU A 16 21.97 -5.43 6.78
N ASP A 17 22.70 -6.53 6.90
CA ASP A 17 23.67 -6.77 7.98
C ASP A 17 25.02 -6.04 7.78
N GLY A 18 25.19 -5.34 6.65
CA GLY A 18 26.42 -4.60 6.31
C GLY A 18 27.50 -5.44 5.63
N TYR A 19 27.28 -6.75 5.44
CA TYR A 19 28.18 -7.59 4.65
C TYR A 19 28.17 -7.19 3.18
N THR A 20 29.35 -7.18 2.58
CA THR A 20 29.52 -6.87 1.16
C THR A 20 29.93 -8.10 0.38
N SER A 21 29.42 -8.22 -0.84
CA SER A 21 29.78 -9.31 -1.75
C SER A 21 29.69 -8.85 -3.20
N ASP A 22 30.66 -9.22 -4.02
CA ASP A 22 30.57 -9.01 -5.47
C ASP A 22 29.51 -9.93 -6.06
N ILE A 23 28.59 -9.35 -6.83
CA ILE A 23 27.53 -10.07 -7.54
C ILE A 23 27.55 -9.71 -9.00
N GLU A 24 27.39 -10.74 -9.82
CA GLU A 24 27.27 -10.62 -11.26
C GLU A 24 25.97 -9.89 -11.65
N ALA A 25 25.92 -9.48 -12.92
CA ALA A 25 24.73 -8.87 -13.45
C ALA A 25 23.53 -9.83 -13.34
N SER A 26 22.40 -9.30 -12.87
CA SER A 26 21.19 -10.10 -12.73
C SER A 26 20.59 -10.45 -14.08
N SER A 27 19.83 -11.54 -14.14
CA SER A 27 18.98 -11.83 -15.28
C SER A 27 17.85 -10.79 -15.41
N VAL A 28 17.17 -10.77 -16.56
CA VAL A 28 16.08 -9.83 -16.82
C VAL A 28 14.99 -9.96 -15.74
N LEU A 29 14.87 -8.91 -14.92
CA LEU A 29 13.91 -8.77 -13.85
C LEU A 29 12.71 -7.98 -14.31
N HIS A 30 11.53 -8.39 -13.86
CA HIS A 30 10.32 -7.61 -14.06
C HIS A 30 10.04 -6.78 -12.80
N ALA A 31 10.42 -5.50 -12.86
CA ALA A 31 10.18 -4.56 -11.78
C ALA A 31 9.13 -3.52 -12.20
N PRO A 32 8.31 -2.99 -11.28
CA PRO A 32 7.42 -1.88 -11.58
C PRO A 32 8.22 -0.64 -11.99
N ARG A 33 7.74 0.02 -13.05
CA ARG A 33 8.38 1.21 -13.62
C ARG A 33 8.66 2.32 -12.61
N TYR A 34 7.77 2.52 -11.63
CA TYR A 34 7.89 3.60 -10.64
C TYR A 34 9.10 3.46 -9.71
N LEU A 35 9.65 2.25 -9.54
CA LEU A 35 10.88 2.05 -8.77
C LEU A 35 12.12 2.47 -9.57
N MET A 36 12.08 2.34 -10.89
CA MET A 36 13.19 2.79 -11.75
C MET A 36 13.11 4.28 -12.03
N ASP A 37 11.89 4.79 -12.20
CA ASP A 37 11.60 6.19 -12.53
C ASP A 37 10.47 6.70 -11.63
N PRO A 38 10.79 7.29 -10.46
CA PRO A 38 9.80 7.81 -9.53
C PRO A 38 9.21 9.11 -10.09
N ASP A 39 8.25 8.98 -11.00
CA ASP A 39 7.47 10.12 -11.48
C ASP A 39 6.73 10.76 -10.29
N THR A 40 7.23 11.93 -9.89
CA THR A 40 6.85 12.63 -8.66
C THR A 40 5.37 13.03 -8.61
N LYS A 41 4.69 13.12 -9.75
CA LYS A 41 3.26 13.49 -9.82
C LYS A 41 2.34 12.30 -9.53
N LEU A 42 2.63 11.13 -10.10
CA LEU A 42 1.81 9.93 -9.94
C LEU A 42 1.82 9.43 -8.48
N HIS A 43 2.96 9.51 -7.82
CA HIS A 43 3.11 9.14 -6.41
C HIS A 43 2.28 10.05 -5.47
N ARG A 44 2.20 11.35 -5.77
CA ARG A 44 1.36 12.29 -4.99
C ARG A 44 -0.13 12.00 -5.15
N VAL A 45 -0.57 11.73 -6.37
CA VAL A 45 -1.98 11.38 -6.64
C VAL A 45 -2.34 10.06 -5.98
N GLN A 46 -1.46 9.05 -6.06
CA GLN A 46 -1.69 7.77 -5.40
C GLN A 46 -1.77 7.91 -3.87
N LYS A 47 -0.93 8.77 -3.27
CA LYS A 47 -0.99 9.07 -1.83
C LYS A 47 -2.31 9.75 -1.45
N LEU A 48 -2.79 10.70 -2.25
CA LEU A 48 -4.07 11.39 -1.99
C LEU A 48 -5.27 10.44 -2.11
N VAL A 49 -5.28 9.60 -3.15
CA VAL A 49 -6.35 8.63 -3.40
C VAL A 49 -6.32 7.48 -2.37
N SER A 50 -5.15 7.14 -1.81
CA SER A 50 -5.02 6.16 -0.72
C SER A 50 -5.67 6.59 0.59
N CYS A 51 -5.95 7.89 0.75
CA CYS A 51 -6.70 8.38 1.90
C CYS A 51 -8.21 8.19 1.76
N ILE A 52 -8.74 7.85 0.57
CA ILE A 52 -10.17 7.61 0.41
C ILE A 52 -10.50 6.23 1.03
N PRO A 53 -11.49 6.12 1.93
CA PRO A 53 -11.90 4.85 2.52
C PRO A 53 -12.30 3.85 1.43
N ILE A 54 -12.08 2.55 1.67
CA ILE A 54 -12.22 1.45 0.69
C ILE A 54 -11.14 1.49 -0.42
N ILE A 55 -10.94 2.63 -1.07
CA ILE A 55 -9.93 2.79 -2.12
C ILE A 55 -8.51 2.61 -1.55
N GLY A 56 -8.24 3.16 -0.36
CA GLY A 56 -6.98 2.93 0.37
C GLY A 56 -6.71 1.45 0.65
N LEU A 57 -7.74 0.68 1.00
CA LEU A 57 -7.64 -0.78 1.22
C LEU A 57 -7.36 -1.53 -0.09
N LEU A 58 -8.01 -1.16 -1.20
CA LEU A 58 -7.74 -1.73 -2.52
C LEU A 58 -6.31 -1.42 -2.99
N ILE A 59 -5.83 -0.20 -2.75
CA ILE A 59 -4.44 0.20 -3.04
C ILE A 59 -3.47 -0.61 -2.18
N ALA A 60 -3.73 -0.78 -0.88
CA ALA A 60 -2.92 -1.62 -0.01
C ALA A 60 -2.84 -3.07 -0.51
N GLY A 61 -3.98 -3.67 -0.87
CA GLY A 61 -4.01 -5.02 -1.44
C GLY A 61 -3.22 -5.14 -2.74
N ARG A 62 -3.29 -4.12 -3.60
CA ARG A 62 -2.51 -4.06 -4.84
C ARG A 62 -1.00 -3.97 -4.56
N LEU A 63 -0.58 -3.12 -3.61
CA LEU A 63 0.83 -2.97 -3.22
C LEU A 63 1.37 -4.27 -2.60
N LEU A 64 0.56 -4.97 -1.80
CA LEU A 64 0.90 -6.29 -1.25
C LEU A 64 1.07 -7.34 -2.36
N TYR A 65 0.17 -7.35 -3.36
CA TYR A 65 0.29 -8.23 -4.51
C TYR A 65 1.57 -7.95 -5.32
N GLN A 66 1.90 -6.67 -5.54
CA GLN A 66 3.17 -6.29 -6.19
C GLN A 66 4.39 -6.74 -5.38
N LYS A 67 4.38 -6.56 -4.06
CA LYS A 67 5.45 -7.04 -3.19
C LYS A 67 5.62 -8.56 -3.28
N SER A 68 4.53 -9.31 -3.39
CA SER A 68 4.57 -10.77 -3.59
C SER A 68 5.19 -11.14 -4.94
N LEU A 69 4.80 -10.45 -6.02
CA LEU A 69 5.38 -10.67 -7.35
C LEU A 69 6.88 -10.35 -7.39
N MET A 70 7.30 -9.23 -6.80
CA MET A 70 8.72 -8.91 -6.64
C MET A 70 9.46 -9.99 -5.88
N LYS A 71 8.90 -10.47 -4.76
CA LYS A 71 9.54 -11.54 -3.98
C LYS A 71 9.74 -12.82 -4.79
N LYS A 72 8.81 -13.15 -5.69
CA LYS A 72 8.95 -14.29 -6.62
C LYS A 72 10.04 -14.06 -7.66
N GLU A 73 10.13 -12.85 -8.20
CA GLU A 73 11.21 -12.49 -9.14
C GLU A 73 12.57 -12.45 -8.43
N TYR A 74 12.64 -11.95 -7.20
CA TYR A 74 13.85 -11.92 -6.37
C TYR A 74 14.29 -13.30 -5.91
N ALA A 75 13.39 -14.28 -5.83
CA ALA A 75 13.77 -15.67 -5.59
C ALA A 75 14.63 -16.28 -6.73
N LYS A 76 14.65 -15.64 -7.91
CA LYS A 76 15.56 -16.02 -9.01
C LYS A 76 16.96 -15.44 -8.82
N LEU A 77 17.14 -14.51 -7.88
CA LEU A 77 18.44 -13.96 -7.52
C LEU A 77 18.98 -14.71 -6.31
N ASN A 78 20.31 -14.85 -6.26
CA ASN A 78 21.02 -15.40 -5.12
C ASN A 78 21.18 -14.38 -3.96
N TYR A 79 20.57 -13.20 -4.08
CA TYR A 79 20.66 -12.12 -3.10
C TYR A 79 19.34 -11.32 -3.04
N ILE A 80 19.15 -10.57 -1.96
CA ILE A 80 17.96 -9.72 -1.76
C ILE A 80 18.39 -8.26 -1.96
N PRO A 81 17.73 -7.49 -2.84
CA PRO A 81 18.02 -6.06 -2.99
C PRO A 81 17.85 -5.32 -1.65
N SER A 82 18.86 -4.53 -1.30
CA SER A 82 18.93 -3.80 -0.02
C SER A 82 19.11 -2.30 -0.27
N GLN A 83 18.43 -1.48 0.53
CA GLN A 83 18.52 -0.03 0.52
C GLN A 83 19.93 0.46 0.91
N LYS A 84 20.72 -0.35 1.63
CA LYS A 84 22.10 -0.02 2.04
C LYS A 84 23.12 -0.20 0.92
N CYS A 85 22.72 -0.80 -0.21
CA CYS A 85 23.60 -0.97 -1.35
C CYS A 85 23.91 0.37 -2.03
N THR A 86 25.17 0.61 -2.38
CA THR A 86 25.62 1.82 -3.09
C THR A 86 25.11 1.87 -4.53
N ASN A 87 24.75 0.72 -5.11
CA ASN A 87 24.15 0.67 -6.43
C ASN A 87 22.71 1.21 -6.39
N ILE A 88 22.47 2.27 -7.15
CA ILE A 88 21.18 2.99 -7.18
C ILE A 88 20.04 2.07 -7.66
N THR A 89 20.32 1.19 -8.62
CA THR A 89 19.32 0.24 -9.12
C THR A 89 18.99 -0.76 -8.02
N CYS A 90 19.99 -1.40 -7.41
CA CYS A 90 19.78 -2.36 -6.33
C CYS A 90 19.03 -1.77 -5.13
N SER A 91 19.42 -0.56 -4.67
CA SER A 91 18.78 0.11 -3.54
C SER A 91 17.34 0.56 -3.80
N ARG A 92 16.99 0.88 -5.06
CA ARG A 92 15.60 1.22 -5.44
C ARG A 92 14.70 -0.01 -5.57
N LEU A 93 15.26 -1.18 -5.85
CA LEU A 93 14.49 -2.44 -5.92
C LEU A 93 14.16 -3.02 -4.53
N ASP A 94 14.63 -2.40 -3.44
CA ASP A 94 14.35 -2.88 -2.09
C ASP A 94 12.83 -2.94 -1.81
N PRO A 95 12.29 -4.11 -1.40
CA PRO A 95 10.86 -4.29 -1.12
C PRO A 95 10.35 -3.49 0.10
N SER A 96 11.24 -2.97 0.94
CA SER A 96 10.93 -2.14 2.11
C SER A 96 10.37 -0.76 1.72
N HIS A 97 10.72 -0.23 0.55
CA HIS A 97 10.14 1.03 0.03
C HIS A 97 8.62 0.98 -0.07
N LEU A 98 8.05 -0.22 -0.30
CA LEU A 98 6.60 -0.41 -0.34
C LEU A 98 5.95 -0.46 1.05
N ASN A 99 6.69 -0.81 2.11
CA ASN A 99 6.11 -1.00 3.45
C ASN A 99 5.47 0.27 3.99
N LEU A 100 6.13 1.41 3.77
CA LEU A 100 5.63 2.70 4.24
C LEU A 100 4.34 3.07 3.51
N ALA A 101 4.30 2.90 2.18
CA ALA A 101 3.11 3.15 1.38
C ALA A 101 1.94 2.20 1.73
N ILE A 102 2.23 0.92 1.99
CA ILE A 102 1.24 -0.06 2.45
C ILE A 102 0.69 0.36 3.81
N SER A 103 1.56 0.70 4.77
CA SER A 103 1.16 1.14 6.11
C SER A 103 0.25 2.37 6.05
N ILE A 104 0.66 3.41 5.31
CA ILE A 104 -0.17 4.61 5.11
C ILE A 104 -1.52 4.27 4.47
N SER A 105 -1.55 3.39 3.48
CA SER A 105 -2.79 3.02 2.79
C SER A 105 -3.75 2.23 3.70
N ILE A 106 -3.21 1.36 4.56
CA ILE A 106 -3.98 0.60 5.56
C ILE A 106 -4.51 1.56 6.64
N PHE A 107 -3.63 2.36 7.26
CA PHE A 107 -4.03 3.29 8.31
C PHE A 107 -4.96 4.39 7.80
N GLY A 108 -4.75 4.90 6.58
CA GLY A 108 -5.65 5.84 5.93
C GLY A 108 -7.01 5.20 5.61
N GLY A 109 -7.00 4.02 5.00
CA GLY A 109 -8.21 3.30 4.62
C GLY A 109 -9.08 2.89 5.83
N LEU A 110 -8.48 2.28 6.85
CA LEU A 110 -9.16 1.89 8.10
C LEU A 110 -9.46 3.09 9.00
N GLY A 111 -8.53 4.04 9.07
CA GLY A 111 -8.63 5.22 9.94
C GLY A 111 -9.77 6.16 9.53
N LEU A 112 -10.10 6.26 8.24
CA LEU A 112 -11.29 6.99 7.77
C LEU A 112 -12.58 6.16 7.81
N LEU A 113 -12.48 4.83 7.75
CA LEU A 113 -13.63 3.93 7.90
C LEU A 113 -14.24 4.03 9.30
N PHE A 114 -13.40 4.14 10.34
CA PHE A 114 -13.84 4.24 11.73
C PHE A 114 -14.76 5.44 12.03
N PRO A 115 -14.41 6.71 11.71
CA PRO A 115 -15.30 7.85 11.93
C PRO A 115 -16.56 7.78 11.06
N ILE A 116 -16.50 7.21 9.84
CA ILE A 116 -17.68 7.01 9.00
C ILE A 116 -18.66 6.02 9.65
N MET A 117 -18.16 4.91 10.21
CA MET A 117 -19.00 3.95 10.92
C MET A 117 -19.67 4.56 12.14
N ILE A 118 -18.95 5.40 12.90
CA ILE A 118 -19.52 6.15 14.04
C ILE A 118 -20.62 7.11 13.57
N LEU A 119 -20.37 7.86 12.49
CA LEU A 119 -21.35 8.81 11.95
C LEU A 119 -22.63 8.08 11.51
N VAL A 120 -22.49 7.00 10.73
CA VAL A 120 -23.63 6.21 10.24
C VAL A 120 -24.38 5.57 11.41
N GLY A 121 -23.66 4.97 12.36
CA GLY A 121 -24.27 4.40 13.56
C GLY A 121 -25.06 5.42 14.38
N SER A 122 -24.54 6.64 14.51
CA SER A 122 -25.21 7.74 15.22
C SER A 122 -26.51 8.15 14.52
N VAL A 123 -26.49 8.29 13.19
CA VAL A 123 -27.68 8.62 12.39
C VAL A 123 -28.74 7.53 12.50
N LEU A 124 -28.35 6.26 12.44
CA LEU A 124 -29.27 5.13 12.60
C LEU A 124 -29.90 5.10 14.00
N LEU A 125 -29.12 5.39 15.04
CA LEU A 125 -29.64 5.52 16.41
C LEU A 125 -30.67 6.63 16.51
N ILE A 126 -30.39 7.81 15.95
CA ILE A 126 -31.33 8.95 15.96
C ILE A 126 -32.62 8.58 15.21
N MET A 127 -32.51 7.98 14.03
CA MET A 127 -33.67 7.51 13.24
C MET A 127 -34.52 6.50 14.00
N ASN A 128 -33.88 5.56 14.70
CA ASN A 128 -34.56 4.55 15.49
C ASN A 128 -35.22 5.14 16.76
N LEU A 129 -34.59 6.15 17.37
CA LEU A 129 -35.17 6.88 18.48
C LEU A 129 -36.41 7.66 18.01
N TYR A 130 -36.29 8.36 16.88
CA TYR A 130 -37.38 9.11 16.27
C TYR A 130 -38.56 8.21 15.90
N SER A 131 -38.32 7.06 15.26
CA SER A 131 -39.39 6.12 14.89
C SER A 131 -40.11 5.57 16.12
N LYS A 132 -39.38 5.25 17.20
CA LYS A 132 -39.97 4.83 18.48
C LYS A 132 -40.85 5.92 19.09
N ILE A 133 -40.34 7.16 19.19
CA ILE A 133 -41.09 8.29 19.75
C ILE A 133 -42.33 8.57 18.89
N ALA A 134 -42.19 8.63 17.56
CA ALA A 134 -43.30 8.86 16.64
C ALA A 134 -44.38 7.78 16.73
N SER A 135 -43.98 6.51 16.87
CA SER A 135 -44.92 5.40 17.05
C SER A 135 -45.70 5.50 18.36
N HIS A 136 -45.04 5.91 19.45
CA HIS A 136 -45.67 6.10 20.76
C HIS A 136 -46.62 7.30 20.80
N CYS A 137 -46.25 8.41 20.14
CA CYS A 137 -47.11 9.58 20.02
C CYS A 137 -48.35 9.32 19.15
N ARG A 138 -48.23 8.54 18.07
CA ARG A 138 -49.39 8.14 17.23
C ARG A 138 -50.32 7.17 17.94
N GLY A 139 -49.79 6.23 18.73
CA GLY A 139 -50.61 5.30 19.53
C GLY A 139 -51.39 5.99 20.65
N SER A 140 -50.85 7.05 21.24
CA SER A 140 -51.50 7.82 22.31
C SER A 140 -52.65 8.73 21.84
N GLN A 141 -52.79 8.98 20.54
CA GLN A 141 -53.83 9.84 19.97
C GLN A 141 -55.10 9.08 19.56
N SER A 142 -55.10 7.74 19.66
CA SER A 142 -56.20 6.87 19.20
C SER A 142 -57.05 6.28 20.34
N TYR A 143 -57.01 6.88 21.55
CA TYR A 143 -57.81 6.50 22.71
C TYR A 143 -58.60 7.69 23.23
#